data_AF-A0A377KEJ1-F1
#
_entry.id   AF-A0A377KEJ1-F1
#
_cell.length_a   1.000
_cell.length_b   1.000
_cell.length_c   1.000
_cell.angle_alpha   90.00
_cell.angle_beta   90.00
_cell.angle_gamma   90.00
#
_symmetry.space_group_name_H-M   'P 1'
#
loop_
_entity.id
_entity.type
_entity.pdbx_description
1 polymer ?
#
loop_
_entity_poly.entity_id
_entity_poly.type
_entity_poly.pdbx_seq_one_letter_code
_entity_poly.pdbx_strand_id
1 'polypeptide(L)'
;MSATKLTRREQRALAQHFIDTLEGSAFPNSKRIYITATQPGVRVPMREIQLSPTLIGGSKEQPQYEENEAIPVYDTSGPYGDPQIAINVQQGLAKLRQPWIDARGDTEELTVRSSDYTKARLADDGLDELRFSGVLTPKTRQSRTPRHPTALRPPGYHHARNGIHRHSREYGSRAHT
;
A
#
# COMPACT_ATOMS: atom_id res chain seq x y z
N MET A 1 18.86 9.66 -33.72
CA MET A 1 19.80 8.85 -32.92
C MET A 1 19.05 7.59 -32.50
N SER A 2 19.41 6.42 -33.03
CA SER A 2 18.73 5.15 -32.71
C SER A 2 19.27 4.64 -31.37
N ALA A 3 18.41 4.43 -30.37
CA ALA A 3 18.82 3.88 -29.08
C ALA A 3 19.25 2.41 -29.27
N THR A 4 20.50 2.11 -28.98
CA THR A 4 21.06 0.75 -29.03
C THR A 4 20.28 -0.15 -28.06
N LYS A 5 19.75 -1.29 -28.55
CA LYS A 5 19.01 -2.24 -27.71
C LYS A 5 19.99 -3.03 -26.83
N LEU A 6 19.76 -2.98 -25.52
CA LEU A 6 20.49 -3.76 -24.52
C LEU A 6 20.28 -5.27 -24.71
N THR A 7 21.30 -6.05 -24.35
CA THR A 7 21.19 -7.51 -24.29
C THR A 7 20.31 -7.96 -23.11
N ARG A 8 19.78 -9.19 -23.16
CA ARG A 8 18.97 -9.75 -22.05
C ARG A 8 19.74 -9.79 -20.72
N ARG A 9 21.04 -10.03 -20.76
CA ARG A 9 21.89 -10.09 -19.55
C ARG A 9 22.02 -8.70 -18.92
N GLU A 10 22.28 -7.67 -19.73
CA GLU A 10 22.37 -6.29 -19.26
C GLU A 10 21.02 -5.80 -18.72
N GLN A 11 19.92 -6.12 -19.40
CA GLN A 11 18.57 -5.79 -18.91
C GLN A 11 18.29 -6.41 -17.54
N ARG A 12 18.68 -7.67 -17.33
CA ARG A 12 18.54 -8.34 -16.02
C ARG A 12 19.40 -7.70 -14.95
N ALA A 13 20.65 -7.40 -15.25
CA ALA A 13 21.55 -6.75 -14.30
C ALA A 13 21.03 -5.36 -13.89
N LEU A 14 20.54 -4.57 -14.84
CA LEU A 14 19.93 -3.27 -14.55
C LEU A 14 18.64 -3.39 -13.73
N ALA A 15 17.80 -4.37 -14.04
CA ALA A 15 16.59 -4.63 -13.26
C ALA A 15 16.91 -5.04 -11.82
N GLN A 16 17.91 -5.92 -11.64
CA GLN A 16 18.35 -6.35 -10.31
C GLN A 16 18.92 -5.18 -9.52
N HIS A 17 19.82 -4.40 -10.11
CA HIS A 17 20.35 -3.19 -9.48
C HIS A 17 19.24 -2.22 -9.10
N PHE A 18 18.26 -1.99 -9.98
CA PHE A 18 17.13 -1.12 -9.68
C PHE A 18 16.32 -1.61 -8.47
N ILE A 19 16.10 -2.93 -8.34
CA ILE A 19 15.43 -3.53 -7.19
C ILE A 19 16.24 -3.35 -5.92
N ASP A 20 17.56 -3.55 -6.00
CA ASP A 20 18.47 -3.50 -4.85
C ASP A 20 18.68 -2.06 -4.33
N THR A 21 18.59 -1.06 -5.22
CA THR A 21 18.74 0.37 -4.89
C THR A 21 17.40 1.10 -4.80
N LEU A 22 16.29 0.37 -4.67
CA LEU A 22 14.97 0.99 -4.63
C LEU A 22 14.73 1.64 -3.27
N GLU A 23 14.71 2.97 -3.24
CA GLU A 23 14.47 3.75 -2.03
C GLU A 23 13.17 4.55 -2.12
N GLY A 24 12.64 4.92 -0.95
CA GLY A 24 11.44 5.74 -0.89
C GLY A 24 11.67 7.15 -1.41
N SER A 25 10.89 7.61 -2.39
CA SER A 25 11.01 8.98 -2.92
C SER A 25 10.08 9.93 -2.16
N ALA A 26 10.64 10.96 -1.53
CA ALA A 26 9.86 12.06 -0.97
C ALA A 26 9.50 13.10 -2.05
N PHE A 27 8.31 13.68 -1.96
CA PHE A 27 7.92 14.78 -2.83
C PHE A 27 8.58 16.09 -2.35
N PRO A 28 9.17 16.91 -3.25
CA PRO A 28 9.73 18.20 -2.88
C PRO A 28 8.71 19.09 -2.15
N ASN A 29 9.18 19.85 -1.15
CA ASN A 29 8.37 20.74 -0.31
C ASN A 29 7.11 20.07 0.28
N SER A 30 7.18 18.75 0.50
CA SER A 30 6.08 18.00 1.08
C SER A 30 6.59 17.05 2.15
N LYS A 31 5.82 16.94 3.23
CA LYS A 31 6.13 16.05 4.34
C LYS A 31 5.05 14.99 4.45
N ARG A 32 5.43 13.73 4.51
CA ARG A 32 4.47 12.66 4.80
C ARG A 32 4.00 12.79 6.24
N ILE A 33 2.69 12.65 6.42
CA ILE A 33 2.03 12.58 7.72
C ILE A 33 1.10 11.36 7.76
N TYR A 34 0.70 10.98 8.97
CA TYR A 34 -0.25 9.90 9.17
C TYR A 34 -1.39 10.39 10.06
N ILE A 35 -2.60 10.39 9.51
CA ILE A 35 -3.81 10.67 10.30
C ILE A 35 -4.19 9.37 11.01
N THR A 36 -4.18 9.40 12.34
CA THR A 36 -4.63 8.25 13.14
C THR A 36 -6.15 8.19 13.11
N ALA A 37 -6.69 7.03 12.73
CA ALA A 37 -8.12 6.78 12.78
C ALA A 37 -8.58 6.40 14.19
N THR A 38 -9.89 6.45 14.42
CA THR A 38 -10.53 6.09 15.70
C THR A 38 -10.30 4.60 15.99
N GLN A 39 -10.29 3.78 14.95
CA GLN A 39 -9.86 2.40 15.09
C GLN A 39 -8.34 2.30 15.39
N PRO A 40 -7.96 1.59 16.46
CA PRO A 40 -6.55 1.35 16.79
C PRO A 40 -5.76 0.69 15.65
N GLY A 41 -4.57 1.21 15.38
CA GLY A 41 -3.65 0.69 14.37
C GLY A 41 -3.98 1.11 12.93
N VAL A 42 -5.08 1.82 12.68
CA VAL A 42 -5.35 2.43 11.36
C VAL A 42 -4.63 3.77 11.27
N ARG A 43 -3.74 3.88 10.30
CA ARG A 43 -3.04 5.13 9.94
C ARG A 43 -3.29 5.43 8.48
N VAL A 44 -3.86 6.59 8.19
CA VAL A 44 -4.13 7.04 6.82
C VAL A 44 -2.97 7.91 6.36
N PRO A 45 -2.21 7.51 5.33
CA PRO A 45 -1.11 8.29 4.81
C PRO A 45 -1.63 9.52 4.08
N MET A 46 -1.13 10.69 4.46
CA MET A 46 -1.31 11.93 3.74
C MET A 46 0.08 12.55 3.53
N ARG A 47 0.14 13.61 2.73
CA ARG A 47 1.31 14.48 2.67
C ARG A 47 0.86 15.92 2.82
N GLU A 48 1.56 16.68 3.64
CA GLU A 48 1.37 18.12 3.77
C GLU A 48 2.26 18.81 2.74
N ILE A 49 1.70 19.75 1.98
CA ILE A 49 2.44 20.61 1.06
C ILE A 49 2.74 21.91 1.79
N GLN A 50 4.02 22.22 1.96
CA GLN A 50 4.47 23.47 2.55
C GLN A 50 4.28 24.61 1.54
N LEU A 51 3.56 25.64 1.94
CA LEU A 51 3.33 26.83 1.14
C LEU A 51 4.37 27.90 1.51
N SER A 52 4.76 28.73 0.54
CA SER A 52 5.58 29.91 0.83
C SER A 52 4.77 30.93 1.62
N PRO A 53 5.36 31.70 2.56
CA PRO A 53 4.67 32.78 3.27
C PRO A 53 4.05 33.82 2.32
N THR A 54 2.88 34.36 2.68
CA THR A 54 2.20 35.41 1.92
C THR A 54 2.78 36.77 2.31
N LEU A 55 3.18 37.59 1.33
CA LEU A 55 3.54 38.98 1.58
C LEU A 55 2.28 39.78 1.92
N ILE A 56 2.17 40.27 3.16
CA ILE A 56 0.99 41.01 3.64
C ILE A 56 1.22 42.53 3.70
N GLY A 57 2.47 42.99 3.59
CA GLY A 57 2.78 44.42 3.61
C GLY A 57 4.25 44.70 3.93
N GLY A 58 4.51 45.87 4.51
CA GLY A 58 5.86 46.34 4.83
C GLY A 58 6.49 47.23 3.75
N SER A 59 7.69 47.74 4.02
CA SER A 59 8.48 48.47 3.02
C SER A 59 9.33 47.50 2.21
N LYS A 60 10.01 47.97 1.15
CA LYS A 60 10.96 47.14 0.40
C LYS A 60 12.11 46.63 1.27
N GLU A 61 12.51 47.42 2.26
CA GLU A 61 13.61 47.13 3.18
C GLU A 61 13.17 46.26 4.35
N GLN A 62 11.86 46.28 4.68
CA GLN A 62 11.27 45.49 5.76
C GLN A 62 9.90 44.92 5.32
N PRO A 63 9.91 43.92 4.43
CA PRO A 63 8.68 43.22 4.04
C PRO A 63 8.13 42.42 5.21
N GLN A 64 6.80 42.37 5.32
CA GLN A 64 6.07 41.62 6.33
C GLN A 64 5.37 40.43 5.67
N TYR A 65 5.60 39.24 6.22
CA TYR A 65 5.04 37.99 5.72
C TYR A 65 4.14 37.34 6.77
N GLU A 66 3.14 36.63 6.28
CA GLU A 66 2.27 35.74 7.06
C GLU A 66 2.52 34.30 6.63
N GLU A 67 2.76 33.42 7.60
CA GLU A 67 2.95 31.99 7.34
C GLU A 67 1.63 31.36 6.88
N ASN A 68 1.69 30.56 5.82
CA ASN A 68 0.52 29.83 5.33
C ASN A 68 0.45 28.43 5.98
N GLU A 69 -0.75 28.00 6.36
CA GLU A 69 -0.97 26.63 6.81
C GLU A 69 -0.67 25.65 5.67
N ALA A 70 -0.05 24.52 6.02
CA ALA A 70 0.26 23.49 5.05
C ALA A 70 -1.02 22.81 4.54
N ILE A 71 -1.04 22.42 3.27
CA ILE A 71 -2.21 21.75 2.68
C ILE A 71 -2.03 20.24 2.75
N PRO A 72 -2.81 19.50 3.58
CA PRO A 72 -2.79 18.05 3.55
C PRO A 72 -3.48 17.54 2.28
N VAL A 73 -2.83 16.61 1.58
CA VAL A 73 -3.39 15.90 0.42
C VAL A 73 -3.20 14.41 0.57
N TYR A 74 -4.12 13.64 0.00
CA TYR A 74 -4.06 12.19 0.05
C TYR A 74 -2.81 11.66 -0.65
N ASP A 75 -2.13 10.69 -0.03
CA ASP A 75 -0.88 10.13 -0.55
C ASP A 75 -1.00 8.63 -0.84
N THR A 76 -1.12 8.30 -2.13
CA THR A 76 -1.23 6.94 -2.65
C THR A 76 0.10 6.21 -2.82
N SER A 77 1.23 6.86 -2.57
CA SER A 77 2.56 6.22 -2.76
C SER A 77 2.80 5.04 -1.81
N GLY A 78 2.06 4.97 -0.70
CA GLY A 78 2.22 3.92 0.30
C GLY A 78 3.64 3.87 0.88
N PRO A 79 4.12 2.69 1.31
CA PRO A 79 5.47 2.54 1.86
C PRO A 79 6.58 3.00 0.92
N TYR A 80 6.37 2.95 -0.40
CA TYR A 80 7.34 3.39 -1.40
C TYR A 80 7.57 4.91 -1.44
N GLY A 81 6.73 5.71 -0.78
CA GLY A 81 6.97 7.15 -0.61
C GLY A 81 7.36 7.52 0.82
N ASP A 82 7.66 6.54 1.67
CA ASP A 82 8.06 6.79 3.05
C ASP A 82 9.55 6.47 3.21
N PRO A 83 10.44 7.49 3.30
CA PRO A 83 11.87 7.27 3.43
C PRO A 83 12.26 6.58 4.75
N GLN A 84 11.35 6.51 5.73
CA GLN A 84 11.57 5.79 6.98
C GLN A 84 11.29 4.29 6.88
N ILE A 85 10.68 3.83 5.77
CA ILE A 85 10.37 2.42 5.57
C ILE A 85 11.39 1.82 4.61
N ALA A 86 12.21 0.90 5.12
CA ALA A 86 13.09 0.10 4.29
C ALA A 86 12.26 -0.81 3.36
N ILE A 87 12.46 -0.68 2.05
CA ILE A 87 11.77 -1.47 1.05
C ILE A 87 12.61 -2.68 0.67
N ASN A 88 12.01 -3.86 0.79
CA ASN A 88 12.57 -5.08 0.24
C ASN A 88 11.50 -5.73 -0.65
N VAL A 89 11.68 -5.63 -1.97
CA VAL A 89 10.74 -6.18 -2.95
C VAL A 89 10.58 -7.69 -2.77
N GLN A 90 11.65 -8.43 -2.45
CA GLN A 90 11.60 -9.87 -2.23
C GLN A 90 10.84 -10.28 -0.96
N GLN A 91 10.66 -9.39 0.01
CA GLN A 91 9.82 -9.65 1.19
C GLN A 91 8.37 -9.21 0.97
N GLY A 92 8.15 -8.27 0.06
CA GLY A 92 6.87 -7.60 -0.15
C GLY A 92 6.55 -6.60 0.97
N LEU A 93 5.38 -5.97 0.86
CA LEU A 93 4.95 -4.96 1.84
C LEU A 93 4.39 -5.60 3.12
N ALA A 94 4.51 -4.87 4.23
CA ALA A 94 3.89 -5.23 5.50
C ALA A 94 2.37 -5.45 5.32
N LYS A 95 1.86 -6.58 5.82
CA LYS A 95 0.44 -6.95 5.73
C LYS A 95 -0.39 -6.22 6.78
N LEU A 96 -0.49 -4.89 6.67
CA LEU A 96 -1.18 -4.02 7.65
C LEU A 96 -2.63 -4.45 7.96
N ARG A 97 -3.29 -5.08 6.97
CA ARG A 97 -4.69 -5.53 7.08
C ARG A 97 -4.84 -6.95 7.64
N GLN A 98 -3.75 -7.69 7.85
CA GLN A 98 -3.80 -9.09 8.28
C GLN A 98 -4.51 -9.26 9.63
N PRO A 99 -4.20 -8.47 10.68
CA PRO A 99 -4.91 -8.58 11.96
C PRO A 99 -6.42 -8.35 11.84
N TRP A 100 -6.82 -7.43 10.95
CA TRP A 100 -8.23 -7.13 10.68
C TRP A 100 -8.94 -8.22 9.88
N ILE A 101 -8.20 -8.98 9.08
CA ILE A 101 -8.71 -10.15 8.37
C ILE A 101 -8.91 -11.28 9.35
N ASP A 102 -7.92 -11.54 10.18
CA ASP A 102 -7.96 -12.63 11.16
C ASP A 102 -9.04 -12.41 12.22
N ALA A 103 -9.20 -11.17 12.71
CA ALA A 103 -10.21 -10.81 13.69
C ALA A 103 -11.66 -11.04 13.22
N ARG A 104 -11.93 -11.12 11.91
CA ARG A 104 -13.28 -11.43 11.41
C ARG A 104 -13.65 -12.90 11.55
N GLY A 105 -12.67 -13.79 11.72
CA GLY A 105 -12.89 -15.23 11.79
C GLY A 105 -13.66 -15.80 10.60
N ASP A 106 -13.53 -15.19 9.42
CA ASP A 106 -14.27 -15.57 8.21
C ASP A 106 -13.38 -16.17 7.11
N THR A 107 -12.11 -16.43 7.43
CA THR A 107 -11.12 -17.00 6.52
C THR A 107 -10.39 -18.19 7.14
N GLU A 108 -9.95 -19.12 6.29
CA GLU A 108 -9.09 -20.25 6.65
C GLU A 108 -7.87 -20.28 5.74
N GLU A 109 -6.77 -20.83 6.25
CA GLU A 109 -5.55 -21.02 5.47
C GLU A 109 -5.67 -22.24 4.56
N LEU A 110 -5.25 -22.07 3.31
CA LEU A 110 -5.16 -23.19 2.38
C LEU A 110 -3.85 -23.93 2.60
N THR A 111 -3.95 -25.22 2.92
CA THR A 111 -2.79 -26.12 3.07
C THR A 111 -2.11 -26.41 1.74
N VAL A 112 -2.83 -26.31 0.61
CA VAL A 112 -2.31 -26.57 -0.75
C VAL A 112 -2.79 -25.50 -1.72
N ARG A 113 -1.94 -25.14 -2.69
CA ARG A 113 -2.33 -24.28 -3.82
C ARG A 113 -3.27 -25.05 -4.75
N SER A 114 -4.44 -24.50 -5.03
CA SER A 114 -5.45 -25.16 -5.87
C SER A 114 -5.17 -25.09 -7.38
N SER A 115 -4.43 -24.08 -7.85
CA SER A 115 -4.16 -23.86 -9.28
C SER A 115 -2.97 -24.67 -9.79
N ASP A 116 -3.15 -25.40 -10.88
CA ASP A 116 -2.09 -26.15 -11.55
C ASP A 116 -0.98 -25.25 -12.09
N TYR A 117 -1.31 -24.02 -12.54
CA TYR A 117 -0.33 -23.02 -12.94
C TYR A 117 0.61 -22.66 -11.77
N THR A 118 0.05 -22.41 -10.58
CA THR A 118 0.85 -22.10 -9.39
C THR A 118 1.73 -23.26 -8.97
N LYS A 119 1.21 -24.50 -9.00
CA LYS A 119 2.00 -25.71 -8.69
C LYS A 119 3.18 -25.87 -9.65
N ALA A 120 2.94 -25.75 -10.96
CA ALA A 120 3.98 -25.86 -11.97
C ALA A 120 5.08 -24.79 -11.83
N ARG A 121 4.71 -23.55 -11.48
CA ARG A 121 5.68 -22.47 -11.23
C ARG A 121 6.46 -22.61 -9.94
N LEU A 122 5.90 -23.28 -8.92
CA LEU A 122 6.58 -23.57 -7.65
C LEU A 122 7.57 -24.73 -7.77
N ALA A 123 7.32 -25.68 -8.67
CA ALA A 123 8.21 -26.80 -8.96
C ALA A 123 9.37 -26.44 -9.90
N ASP A 124 9.44 -25.20 -10.38
CA ASP A 124 10.46 -24.73 -11.31
C ASP A 124 11.59 -23.99 -10.56
N ASP A 125 12.67 -24.69 -10.24
CA ASP A 125 13.80 -24.15 -9.47
C ASP A 125 14.46 -22.94 -10.14
N GLY A 126 14.33 -22.79 -11.47
CA GLY A 126 14.85 -21.64 -12.21
C GLY A 126 14.19 -20.30 -11.87
N LEU A 127 13.12 -20.32 -11.05
CA LEU A 127 12.40 -19.14 -10.59
C LEU A 127 12.70 -18.77 -9.13
N ASP A 128 13.55 -19.52 -8.43
CA ASP A 128 13.81 -19.30 -7.00
C ASP A 128 14.28 -17.89 -6.68
N GLU A 129 15.21 -17.35 -7.46
CA GLU A 129 15.73 -15.98 -7.28
C GLU A 129 14.67 -14.88 -7.50
N LEU A 130 13.57 -15.21 -8.20
CA LEU A 130 12.47 -14.28 -8.49
C LEU A 130 11.30 -14.42 -7.52
N ARG A 131 11.32 -15.42 -6.63
CA ARG A 131 10.25 -15.66 -5.66
C ARG A 131 10.36 -14.69 -4.49
N PHE A 132 9.21 -14.35 -3.92
CA PHE A 132 9.22 -13.72 -2.61
C PHE A 132 9.80 -14.70 -1.58
N SER A 133 10.70 -14.21 -0.73
CA SER A 133 11.36 -14.98 0.33
C SER A 133 10.38 -15.50 1.40
N GLY A 134 9.21 -14.87 1.53
CA GLY A 134 8.16 -15.28 2.46
C GLY A 134 7.16 -16.27 1.84
N VAL A 135 6.83 -17.33 2.57
CA VAL A 135 5.72 -18.23 2.19
C VAL A 135 4.39 -17.48 2.34
N LEU A 136 3.81 -17.07 1.23
CA LEU A 136 2.49 -16.43 1.21
C LEU A 136 1.38 -17.49 1.25
N THR A 137 1.10 -18.10 2.41
CA THR A 137 -0.03 -19.04 2.53
C THR A 137 -1.33 -18.31 2.18
N PRO A 138 -2.02 -18.70 1.10
CA PRO A 138 -3.23 -18.01 0.69
C PRO A 138 -4.36 -18.38 1.67
N LYS A 139 -5.20 -17.39 1.99
CA LYS A 139 -6.42 -17.60 2.77
C LYS A 139 -7.62 -17.63 1.84
N THR A 140 -8.51 -18.59 2.06
CA THR A 140 -9.83 -18.63 1.43
C THR A 140 -10.90 -18.23 2.43
N ARG A 141 -12.08 -17.85 1.94
CA ARG A 141 -13.24 -17.63 2.81
C ARG A 141 -13.69 -18.98 3.35
N GLN A 142 -13.94 -19.07 4.66
CA GLN A 142 -14.57 -20.24 5.23
C GLN A 142 -15.95 -20.44 4.59
N SER A 143 -16.21 -21.67 4.16
CA SER A 143 -17.55 -22.13 3.79
C SER A 143 -18.45 -22.04 5.03
N ARG A 144 -19.10 -20.90 5.23
CA ARG A 144 -20.22 -20.81 6.17
C ARG A 144 -21.43 -21.37 5.43
N THR A 145 -22.09 -22.37 6.00
CA THR A 145 -23.41 -22.81 5.54
C THR A 145 -24.25 -21.56 5.32
N PRO A 146 -24.80 -21.33 4.11
CA PRO A 146 -25.58 -20.13 3.85
C PRO A 146 -26.72 -20.13 4.86
N ARG A 147 -26.85 -19.08 5.69
CA ARG A 147 -28.07 -18.93 6.48
C ARG A 147 -29.30 -18.76 5.57
N HIS A 148 -29.10 -18.48 4.27
CA HIS A 148 -30.14 -18.50 3.23
C HIS A 148 -29.59 -18.94 1.85
N PRO A 149 -30.38 -19.65 1.00
CA PRO A 149 -29.88 -20.39 -0.16
C PRO A 149 -29.57 -19.58 -1.44
N THR A 150 -29.36 -18.27 -1.37
CA THR A 150 -29.09 -17.46 -2.58
C THR A 150 -28.18 -16.28 -2.29
N ALA A 151 -26.90 -16.40 -2.64
CA ALA A 151 -26.07 -15.34 -3.24
C ALA A 151 -24.56 -15.61 -3.08
N LEU A 152 -23.93 -16.12 -4.13
CA LEU A 152 -22.53 -15.77 -4.43
C LEU A 152 -22.52 -14.29 -4.83
N ARG A 153 -22.08 -13.41 -3.92
CA ARG A 153 -21.95 -11.96 -4.17
C ARG A 153 -20.59 -11.44 -3.70
N PRO A 154 -20.04 -10.40 -4.37
CA PRO A 154 -18.70 -9.92 -4.13
C PRO A 154 -18.51 -9.40 -2.69
N PRO A 155 -17.27 -9.50 -2.15
CA PRO A 155 -16.94 -9.30 -0.72
C PRO A 155 -17.31 -7.91 -0.19
N GLY A 156 -17.47 -6.91 -1.07
CA GLY A 156 -17.88 -5.55 -0.71
C GLY A 156 -19.32 -5.40 -0.20
N TYR A 157 -20.25 -6.29 -0.54
CA TYR A 157 -21.67 -6.02 -0.26
C TYR A 157 -22.23 -6.76 0.96
N HIS A 158 -21.61 -7.85 1.39
CA HIS A 158 -22.18 -8.73 2.44
C HIS A 158 -22.20 -8.09 3.84
N HIS A 159 -21.20 -7.26 4.17
CA HIS A 159 -21.06 -6.70 5.52
C HIS A 159 -21.78 -5.36 5.70
N ALA A 160 -22.07 -4.65 4.61
CA ALA A 160 -22.72 -3.34 4.65
C ALA A 160 -24.16 -3.39 5.20
N ARG A 161 -24.88 -4.50 4.97
CA ARG A 161 -26.27 -4.68 5.41
C ARG A 161 -26.42 -5.27 6.82
N ASN A 162 -25.37 -5.85 7.40
CA ASN A 162 -25.42 -6.49 8.72
C ASN A 162 -24.95 -5.56 9.86
N GLY A 163 -24.86 -4.24 9.64
CA GLY A 163 -24.43 -3.28 10.66
C GLY A 163 -22.94 -3.34 11.04
N ILE A 164 -22.15 -4.23 10.43
CA ILE A 164 -20.72 -4.39 10.74
C ILE A 164 -19.95 -3.24 10.09
N HIS A 165 -19.52 -2.27 10.89
CA HIS A 165 -18.60 -1.21 10.48
C HIS A 165 -17.26 -1.83 10.08
N ARG A 166 -16.88 -1.69 8.81
CA ARG A 166 -15.61 -2.23 8.33
C ARG A 166 -14.48 -1.26 8.51
N HIS A 167 -13.37 -1.79 8.98
CA HIS A 167 -12.07 -1.11 9.10
C HIS A 167 -11.65 -0.36 7.82
N SER A 168 -12.00 -0.89 6.63
CA SER A 168 -11.73 -0.24 5.36
C SER A 168 -12.60 0.99 5.06
N ARG A 169 -13.78 1.12 5.69
CA ARG A 169 -14.66 2.29 5.50
C ARG A 169 -14.13 3.51 6.24
N GLU A 170 -13.62 3.30 7.45
CA GLU A 170 -13.03 4.38 8.25
C GLU A 170 -11.73 4.91 7.62
N TYR A 171 -10.92 4.01 7.06
CA TYR A 171 -9.76 4.39 6.25
C TYR A 171 -10.18 5.28 5.06
N GLY A 172 -11.25 4.90 4.36
CA GLY A 172 -11.79 5.68 3.24
C GLY A 172 -12.39 7.03 3.65
N SER A 173 -13.10 7.11 4.78
CA SER A 173 -13.69 8.37 5.23
C SER A 173 -12.63 9.41 5.60
N ARG A 174 -11.52 8.99 6.23
CA ARG A 174 -10.43 9.90 6.59
C ARG A 174 -9.51 10.28 5.43
N ALA A 175 -9.58 9.57 4.31
CA ALA A 175 -8.87 9.94 3.09
C ALA A 175 -9.53 11.13 2.34
N HIS A 176 -10.77 11.49 2.70
CA HIS A 176 -11.56 12.54 2.04
C HIS A 176 -11.83 13.76 2.95
N THR A 177 -11.29 13.76 4.17
CA THR A 177 -11.33 14.87 5.14
C THR A 177 -10.00 15.60 5.11
#